data_AF-A0A6N8GFW2-F1
#
_entry.id   AF-A0A6N8GFW2-F1
#
_cell.length_a   1.000
_cell.length_b   1.000
_cell.length_c   1.000
_cell.angle_alpha   90.00
_cell.angle_beta   90.00
_cell.angle_gamma   90.00
#
_symmetry.space_group_name_H-M   'P 1'
#
loop_
_entity.id
_entity.type
_entity.pdbx_description
1 polymer ?
#
loop_
_entity_poly.entity_id
_entity_poly.type
_entity_poly.pdbx_seq_one_letter_code
_entity_poly.pdbx_strand_id
1 'polypeptide(L)'
;MQEQPDCLISWPTLAGIGAIESDHGTIAGGEIGSDGRTTEDVIGIPLDGTDNTAAISDTDGGSLDGDERWDRAVGPMQFIPSTWDRWGTDADSSGAADPHDIDDAALAAARYLCAEDRDLTSDSGWWDAILTYNESRSYGEDVLEAADRYARAAADAV
;
A
#
# COMPACT_ATOMS: atom_id res chain seq x y z
N MET A 1 -12.79 4.14 8.37
CA MET A 1 -11.65 4.87 8.97
C MET A 1 -12.19 6.11 9.67
N GLN A 2 -11.67 6.50 10.85
CA GLN A 2 -12.29 7.55 11.69
C GLN A 2 -12.08 8.97 11.16
N GLU A 3 -10.99 9.23 10.43
CA GLU A 3 -10.62 10.57 9.95
C GLU A 3 -11.41 11.00 8.70
N GLN A 4 -11.86 10.04 7.90
CA GLN A 4 -12.65 10.25 6.68
C GLN A 4 -13.76 9.17 6.62
N PRO A 5 -14.81 9.29 7.46
CA PRO A 5 -15.86 8.28 7.54
C PRO A 5 -16.66 8.16 6.25
N ASP A 6 -16.81 9.25 5.50
CA ASP A 6 -17.59 9.31 4.25
C ASP A 6 -16.89 8.60 3.08
N CYS A 7 -15.58 8.34 3.18
CA CYS A 7 -14.85 7.60 2.16
C CYS A 7 -15.25 6.12 2.09
N LEU A 8 -15.68 5.56 3.22
CA LEU A 8 -16.20 4.19 3.33
C LEU A 8 -15.25 3.11 2.76
N ILE A 9 -13.93 3.33 2.83
CA ILE A 9 -12.93 2.32 2.47
C ILE A 9 -13.17 1.02 3.25
N SER A 10 -13.12 -0.10 2.54
CA SER A 10 -13.30 -1.44 3.11
C SER A 10 -11.95 -2.06 3.48
N TRP A 11 -11.88 -2.77 4.63
CA TRP A 11 -10.67 -3.50 5.00
C TRP A 11 -10.27 -4.57 3.96
N PRO A 12 -11.19 -5.27 3.25
CA PRO A 12 -10.79 -6.20 2.20
C PRO A 12 -10.08 -5.51 1.03
N THR A 13 -10.40 -4.25 0.72
CA THR A 13 -9.66 -3.49 -0.30
C THR A 13 -8.20 -3.30 0.11
N LEU A 14 -7.92 -2.90 1.35
CA LEU A 14 -6.56 -2.77 1.86
C LEU A 14 -5.82 -4.12 1.87
N ALA A 15 -6.49 -5.18 2.32
CA ALA A 15 -5.92 -6.53 2.27
C ALA A 15 -5.67 -7.01 0.83
N GLY A 16 -6.52 -6.63 -0.12
CA GLY A 16 -6.31 -6.90 -1.54
C GLY A 16 -5.05 -6.23 -2.07
N ILE A 17 -4.82 -4.96 -1.74
CA ILE A 17 -3.60 -4.23 -2.11
C ILE A 17 -2.38 -4.90 -1.50
N GLY A 18 -2.35 -5.13 -0.18
CA GLY A 18 -1.20 -5.77 0.47
C GLY A 18 -0.85 -7.16 -0.10
N ALA A 19 -1.86 -7.93 -0.52
CA ALA A 19 -1.65 -9.22 -1.18
C ALA A 19 -0.98 -9.06 -2.56
N ILE A 20 -1.46 -8.13 -3.38
CA ILE A 20 -0.94 -7.92 -4.74
C ILE A 20 0.42 -7.24 -4.73
N GLU A 21 0.65 -6.31 -3.81
CA GLU A 21 1.88 -5.54 -3.74
C GLU A 21 3.07 -6.39 -3.24
N SER A 22 2.86 -7.23 -2.21
CA SER A 22 4.00 -7.85 -1.52
C SER A 22 3.71 -9.22 -0.87
N ASP A 23 2.57 -9.84 -1.20
CA ASP A 23 2.07 -11.01 -0.47
C ASP A 23 2.05 -10.76 1.05
N HIS A 24 1.46 -9.61 1.46
CA HIS A 24 1.40 -9.14 2.85
C HIS A 24 2.77 -9.00 3.52
N GLY A 25 3.74 -8.44 2.79
CA GLY A 25 5.08 -8.15 3.29
C GLY A 25 6.02 -9.36 3.29
N THR A 26 5.63 -10.47 2.67
CA THR A 26 6.41 -11.73 2.71
C THR A 26 7.23 -11.98 1.44
N ILE A 27 7.06 -11.18 0.38
CA ILE A 27 7.78 -11.35 -0.90
C ILE A 27 9.31 -11.29 -0.76
N ALA A 28 9.83 -10.62 0.27
CA ALA A 28 11.25 -10.57 0.60
C ALA A 28 11.77 -11.82 1.35
N GLY A 29 10.90 -12.79 1.64
CA GLY A 29 11.22 -14.01 2.39
C GLY A 29 11.07 -13.89 3.91
N GLY A 30 10.61 -12.74 4.39
CA GLY A 30 10.29 -12.48 5.80
C GLY A 30 8.82 -12.78 6.16
N GLU A 31 8.41 -12.27 7.31
CA GLU A 31 7.05 -12.33 7.85
C GLU A 31 6.70 -11.02 8.56
N ILE A 32 5.44 -10.84 8.94
CA ILE A 32 5.05 -9.74 9.83
C ILE A 32 5.33 -10.17 11.28
N GLY A 33 6.19 -9.42 11.95
CA GLY A 33 6.53 -9.60 13.36
C GLY A 33 5.34 -9.36 14.28
N SER A 34 5.46 -9.79 15.53
CA SER A 34 4.41 -9.55 16.54
C SER A 34 4.21 -8.07 16.88
N ASP A 35 5.16 -7.23 16.49
CA ASP A 35 5.18 -5.79 16.60
C ASP A 35 4.62 -5.07 15.37
N GLY A 36 4.12 -5.79 14.35
CA GLY A 36 3.53 -5.19 13.15
C GLY A 36 4.53 -4.92 12.02
N ARG A 37 5.83 -4.92 12.31
CA ARG A 37 6.89 -4.66 11.32
C ARG A 37 7.24 -5.91 10.50
N THR A 38 7.54 -5.74 9.22
CA THR A 38 8.16 -6.80 8.41
C THR A 38 9.54 -7.18 8.98
N THR A 39 9.81 -8.48 9.13
CA THR A 39 11.08 -8.98 9.70
C THR A 39 12.26 -8.81 8.76
N GLU A 40 11.99 -8.70 7.46
CA GLU A 40 12.93 -8.32 6.42
C GLU A 40 12.40 -7.06 5.73
N ASP A 41 13.30 -6.17 5.31
CA ASP A 41 12.89 -4.97 4.58
C ASP A 41 12.37 -5.37 3.19
N VAL A 42 11.09 -5.06 2.94
CA VAL A 42 10.41 -5.27 1.67
C VAL A 42 10.73 -4.10 0.74
N ILE A 43 11.72 -4.28 -0.13
CA ILE A 43 12.17 -3.26 -1.09
C ILE A 43 12.02 -3.78 -2.52
N GLY A 44 11.32 -3.00 -3.35
CA GLY A 44 11.06 -3.32 -4.75
C GLY A 44 12.28 -3.17 -5.67
N ILE A 45 12.05 -3.47 -6.95
CA ILE A 45 13.01 -3.18 -8.02
C ILE A 45 13.15 -1.67 -8.25
N PRO A 46 14.27 -1.19 -8.82
CA PRO A 46 14.42 0.22 -9.20
C PRO A 46 13.31 0.66 -10.14
N LEU A 47 12.74 1.84 -9.89
CA LEU A 47 11.84 2.51 -10.82
C LEU A 47 12.66 3.30 -11.85
N ASP A 48 13.39 2.60 -12.72
CA ASP A 48 14.32 3.20 -13.70
C ASP A 48 13.76 3.22 -15.13
N GLY A 49 12.50 2.81 -15.31
CA GLY A 49 11.85 2.70 -16.62
C GLY A 49 12.09 1.36 -17.32
N THR A 50 12.80 0.41 -16.69
CA THR A 50 12.96 -0.96 -17.16
C THR A 50 11.99 -1.91 -16.44
N ASP A 51 11.86 -3.15 -16.92
CA ASP A 51 10.96 -4.17 -16.32
C ASP A 51 9.50 -3.72 -16.11
N ASN A 52 9.01 -2.84 -17.00
CA ASN A 52 7.68 -2.22 -16.96
C ASN A 52 7.44 -1.30 -15.75
N THR A 53 8.49 -0.77 -15.14
CA THR A 53 8.39 0.28 -14.12
C THR A 53 8.27 1.68 -14.75
N ALA A 54 7.74 2.63 -14.00
CA ALA A 54 7.92 4.04 -14.30
C ALA A 54 9.37 4.45 -14.03
N ALA A 55 9.86 5.51 -14.68
CA ALA A 55 11.17 6.11 -14.36
C ALA A 55 10.99 7.22 -13.31
N ILE A 56 11.31 6.92 -12.04
CA ILE A 56 11.15 7.81 -10.89
C ILE A 56 12.51 7.98 -10.21
N SER A 57 13.15 9.13 -10.45
CA SER A 57 14.42 9.46 -9.79
C SER A 57 14.26 9.60 -8.28
N ASP A 58 15.33 9.31 -7.55
CA ASP A 58 15.41 9.43 -6.07
C ASP A 58 14.76 10.73 -5.56
N THR A 59 13.90 10.58 -4.54
CA THR A 59 13.17 11.69 -3.93
C THR A 59 13.50 11.92 -2.45
N ASP A 60 14.23 11.01 -1.81
CA ASP A 60 14.47 11.05 -0.37
C ASP A 60 15.95 10.89 0.03
N GLY A 61 16.85 10.76 -0.94
CA GLY A 61 18.28 10.55 -0.72
C GLY A 61 18.61 9.11 -0.33
N GLY A 62 17.80 8.14 -0.76
CA GLY A 62 17.92 6.72 -0.41
C GLY A 62 17.55 6.40 1.04
N SER A 63 16.74 7.25 1.68
CA SER A 63 16.48 7.14 3.12
C SER A 63 15.58 5.94 3.48
N LEU A 64 14.64 5.61 2.60
CA LEU A 64 13.68 4.53 2.78
C LEU A 64 14.08 3.24 2.05
N ASP A 65 14.83 3.34 0.95
CA ASP A 65 15.13 2.19 0.08
C ASP A 65 16.63 1.94 -0.19
N GLY A 66 17.50 2.83 0.28
CA GLY A 66 18.95 2.75 0.10
C GLY A 66 19.46 3.07 -1.32
N ASP A 67 18.61 3.53 -2.25
CA ASP A 67 18.99 3.84 -3.63
C ASP A 67 19.02 5.35 -3.90
N GLU A 68 20.22 5.94 -3.89
CA GLU A 68 20.42 7.38 -4.12
C GLU A 68 20.22 7.82 -5.59
N ARG A 69 19.63 6.99 -6.45
CA ARG A 69 19.45 7.29 -7.88
C ARG A 69 18.03 7.10 -8.37
N TRP A 70 17.38 6.00 -8.02
CA TRP A 70 16.03 5.67 -8.44
C TRP A 70 15.23 5.22 -7.23
N ASP A 71 14.06 5.83 -7.04
CA ASP A 71 13.13 5.39 -6.01
C ASP A 71 12.74 3.92 -6.24
N ARG A 72 12.49 3.22 -5.14
CA ARG A 72 11.95 1.86 -5.10
C ARG A 72 10.72 1.87 -4.23
N ALA A 73 9.74 1.04 -4.60
CA ALA A 73 8.58 0.88 -3.76
C ALA A 73 8.94 0.11 -2.46
N VAL A 74 8.48 0.60 -1.30
CA VAL A 74 8.88 0.14 0.03
C VAL A 74 7.71 -0.39 0.87
N GLY A 75 7.98 -1.40 1.70
CA GLY A 75 7.05 -1.91 2.69
C GLY A 75 5.97 -2.85 2.14
N PRO A 76 5.10 -3.40 3.01
CA PRO A 76 4.08 -4.35 2.63
C PRO A 76 3.00 -3.76 1.69
N MET A 77 2.90 -2.43 1.63
CA MET A 77 1.99 -1.73 0.73
C MET A 77 2.73 -1.05 -0.45
N GLN A 78 4.03 -1.34 -0.63
CA GLN A 78 4.86 -0.90 -1.76
C GLN A 78 4.74 0.60 -2.09
N PHE A 79 4.91 1.47 -1.08
CA PHE A 79 4.88 2.91 -1.29
C PHE A 79 6.12 3.42 -2.03
N ILE A 80 5.93 4.33 -2.98
CA ILE A 80 7.04 5.14 -3.51
C ILE A 80 7.45 6.17 -2.44
N PRO A 81 8.75 6.45 -2.22
CA PRO A 81 9.23 7.38 -1.18
C PRO A 81 8.52 8.74 -1.17
N SER A 82 8.33 9.37 -2.34
CA SER A 82 7.56 10.62 -2.45
C SER A 82 6.08 10.52 -2.07
N THR A 83 5.46 9.35 -2.28
CA THR A 83 4.10 9.07 -1.79
C THR A 83 4.11 8.88 -0.27
N TRP A 84 5.10 8.17 0.27
CA TRP A 84 5.26 7.98 1.70
C TRP A 84 5.46 9.31 2.44
N ASP A 85 6.30 10.21 1.92
CA ASP A 85 6.51 11.55 2.51
C ASP A 85 5.20 12.32 2.73
N ARG A 86 4.23 12.12 1.83
CA ARG A 86 2.94 12.81 1.90
C ARG A 86 1.89 12.09 2.76
N TRP A 87 1.88 10.77 2.76
CA TRP A 87 0.77 9.96 3.31
C TRP A 87 1.15 9.08 4.49
N GLY A 88 2.44 8.88 4.73
CA GLY A 88 2.98 8.15 5.88
C GLY A 88 2.40 8.66 7.19
N THR A 89 2.02 7.72 8.05
CA THR A 89 1.36 8.00 9.33
C THR A 89 1.83 7.01 10.36
N ASP A 90 2.21 7.52 11.53
CA ASP A 90 2.44 6.73 12.74
C ASP A 90 1.07 6.33 13.33
N ALA A 91 0.57 5.16 12.93
CA ALA A 91 -0.75 4.62 13.25
C ALA A 91 -0.78 4.00 14.65
N ASP A 92 0.31 3.37 15.07
CA ASP A 92 0.44 2.69 16.36
C ASP A 92 0.98 3.60 17.48
N SER A 93 1.34 4.85 17.14
CA SER A 93 1.93 5.86 18.04
C SER A 93 3.29 5.43 18.61
N SER A 94 4.07 4.67 17.85
CA SER A 94 5.43 4.23 18.18
C SER A 94 6.46 5.38 18.17
N GLY A 95 6.12 6.52 17.56
CA GLY A 95 6.89 7.76 17.59
C GLY A 95 7.49 8.17 16.24
N ALA A 96 7.34 7.35 15.20
CA ALA A 96 7.69 7.69 13.82
C ALA A 96 6.91 6.81 12.84
N ALA A 97 6.51 7.37 11.69
CA ALA A 97 5.90 6.59 10.63
C ALA A 97 6.96 5.67 9.98
N ASP A 98 6.64 4.39 9.87
CA ASP A 98 7.52 3.36 9.32
C ASP A 98 6.84 2.61 8.16
N PRO A 99 7.36 2.69 6.91
CA PRO A 99 6.72 2.00 5.79
C PRO A 99 6.78 0.48 5.93
N HIS A 100 7.64 -0.07 6.79
CA HIS A 100 7.71 -1.50 7.06
C HIS A 100 6.76 -1.97 8.17
N ASP A 101 6.10 -1.05 8.87
CA ASP A 101 5.03 -1.37 9.79
C ASP A 101 3.69 -1.50 9.04
N ILE A 102 2.99 -2.62 9.25
CA ILE A 102 1.76 -2.92 8.52
C ILE A 102 0.60 -1.99 8.90
N ASP A 103 0.53 -1.54 10.16
CA ASP A 103 -0.53 -0.66 10.63
C ASP A 103 -0.34 0.75 10.06
N ASP A 104 0.90 1.25 10.06
CA ASP A 104 1.30 2.50 9.43
C ASP A 104 1.05 2.47 7.92
N ALA A 105 1.50 1.42 7.24
CA ALA A 105 1.35 1.26 5.81
C ALA A 105 -0.13 1.14 5.39
N ALA A 106 -0.93 0.37 6.14
CA ALA A 106 -2.36 0.24 5.87
C ALA A 106 -3.12 1.55 6.09
N LEU A 107 -2.79 2.31 7.14
CA LEU A 107 -3.39 3.61 7.39
C LEU A 107 -2.99 4.63 6.33
N ALA A 108 -1.72 4.67 5.94
CA ALA A 108 -1.24 5.52 4.86
C ALA A 108 -1.98 5.22 3.54
N ALA A 109 -2.16 3.93 3.20
CA ALA A 109 -2.90 3.51 2.00
C ALA A 109 -4.37 3.93 2.08
N ALA A 110 -5.00 3.80 3.24
CA ALA A 110 -6.36 4.25 3.44
C ALA A 110 -6.49 5.78 3.24
N ARG A 111 -5.57 6.57 3.82
CA ARG A 111 -5.55 8.03 3.65
C ARG A 111 -5.34 8.43 2.20
N TYR A 112 -4.45 7.74 1.50
CA TYR A 112 -4.16 7.95 0.09
C TYR A 112 -5.38 7.68 -0.80
N LEU A 113 -6.01 6.51 -0.66
CA LEU A 113 -7.17 6.11 -1.46
C LEU A 113 -8.40 6.98 -1.21
N CYS A 114 -8.57 7.44 0.03
CA CYS A 114 -9.65 8.33 0.43
C CYS A 114 -9.43 9.80 0.06
N ALA A 115 -8.25 10.16 -0.45
CA ALA A 115 -7.98 11.52 -0.89
C ALA A 115 -9.02 11.99 -1.93
N GLU A 116 -9.23 13.31 -2.01
CA GLU A 116 -10.16 13.95 -2.95
C GLU A 116 -11.65 13.67 -2.70
N ASP A 117 -12.02 13.42 -1.43
CA ASP A 117 -13.42 13.24 -0.99
C ASP A 117 -14.17 12.11 -1.74
N ARG A 118 -13.45 11.05 -2.11
CA ARG A 118 -13.99 9.91 -2.88
C ARG A 118 -14.94 9.06 -2.03
N ASP A 119 -15.97 8.49 -2.67
CA ASP A 119 -16.81 7.42 -2.12
C ASP A 119 -16.41 6.07 -2.74
N LEU A 120 -15.69 5.25 -1.96
CA LEU A 120 -15.19 3.94 -2.39
C LEU A 120 -16.26 2.84 -2.41
N THR A 121 -17.51 3.14 -2.05
CA THR A 121 -18.64 2.21 -2.25
C THR A 121 -19.18 2.27 -3.67
N SER A 122 -18.88 3.35 -4.41
CA SER A 122 -19.22 3.48 -5.82
C SER A 122 -18.20 2.79 -6.71
N ASP A 123 -18.65 2.11 -7.77
CA ASP A 123 -17.76 1.45 -8.74
C ASP A 123 -16.74 2.43 -9.31
N SER A 124 -17.18 3.62 -9.76
CA SER A 124 -16.29 4.65 -10.28
C SER A 124 -15.31 5.17 -9.23
N GLY A 125 -15.77 5.47 -8.01
CA GLY A 125 -14.90 6.01 -6.96
C GLY A 125 -13.84 5.00 -6.52
N TRP A 126 -14.20 3.72 -6.47
CA TRP A 126 -13.26 2.64 -6.20
C TRP A 126 -12.21 2.49 -7.31
N TRP A 127 -12.64 2.43 -8.57
CA TRP A 127 -11.72 2.33 -9.71
C TRP A 127 -10.79 3.54 -9.83
N ASP A 128 -11.33 4.75 -9.68
CA ASP A 128 -10.55 5.98 -9.74
C ASP A 128 -9.47 5.98 -8.63
N ALA A 129 -9.80 5.52 -7.43
CA ALA A 129 -8.83 5.42 -6.34
C ALA A 129 -7.75 4.35 -6.59
N ILE A 130 -8.14 3.14 -6.97
CA ILE A 130 -7.20 2.03 -7.16
C ILE A 130 -6.24 2.27 -8.32
N LEU A 131 -6.72 2.91 -9.40
CA LEU A 131 -5.86 3.25 -10.53
C LEU A 131 -4.85 4.37 -10.21
N THR A 132 -5.01 5.08 -9.07
CA THR A 132 -3.94 5.96 -8.57
C THR A 132 -2.80 5.20 -7.90
N TYR A 133 -3.05 3.98 -7.43
CA TYR A 133 -1.99 3.12 -6.86
C TYR A 133 -1.11 2.55 -7.99
N ASN A 134 -1.76 2.07 -9.05
CA ASN A 134 -1.11 1.65 -10.29
C ASN A 134 -2.10 1.83 -11.45
N GLU A 135 -1.72 2.59 -12.49
CA GLU A 135 -2.56 2.92 -13.65
C GLU A 135 -2.69 1.73 -14.62
N SER A 136 -3.08 0.57 -14.09
CA SER A 136 -3.25 -0.67 -14.82
C SER A 136 -4.61 -1.28 -14.51
N ARG A 137 -5.38 -1.54 -15.58
CA ARG A 137 -6.68 -2.20 -15.45
C ARG A 137 -6.54 -3.60 -14.85
N SER A 138 -5.54 -4.37 -15.27
CA SER A 138 -5.34 -5.72 -14.74
C SER A 138 -4.98 -5.69 -13.26
N TYR A 139 -4.17 -4.72 -12.82
CA TYR A 139 -3.87 -4.53 -11.40
C TYR A 139 -5.16 -4.30 -10.58
N GLY A 140 -6.03 -3.39 -11.02
CA GLY A 140 -7.28 -3.16 -10.30
C GLY A 140 -8.22 -4.37 -10.30
N GLU A 141 -8.22 -5.18 -11.37
CA GLU A 141 -8.96 -6.45 -11.42
C GLU A 141 -8.40 -7.46 -10.41
N ASP A 142 -7.06 -7.57 -10.31
CA ASP A 142 -6.37 -8.45 -9.36
C ASP A 142 -6.64 -8.04 -7.90
N VAL A 143 -6.61 -6.74 -7.61
CA VAL A 143 -6.95 -6.20 -6.27
C VAL A 143 -8.42 -6.44 -5.94
N LEU A 144 -9.33 -6.26 -6.90
CA LEU A 144 -10.76 -6.53 -6.69
C LEU A 144 -11.01 -8.01 -6.40
N GLU A 145 -10.36 -8.91 -7.15
CA GLU A 145 -10.46 -10.35 -6.91
C GLU A 145 -9.90 -10.72 -5.52
N ALA A 146 -8.74 -10.18 -5.15
CA ALA A 146 -8.15 -10.41 -3.84
C ALA A 146 -9.08 -9.90 -2.71
N ALA A 147 -9.63 -8.70 -2.85
CA ALA A 147 -10.57 -8.12 -1.90
C ALA A 147 -11.83 -8.99 -1.73
N ASP A 148 -12.41 -9.50 -2.82
CA ASP A 148 -13.56 -10.41 -2.76
C ASP A 148 -13.22 -11.72 -2.02
N ARG A 149 -12.02 -12.29 -2.26
CA ARG A 149 -11.55 -13.48 -1.53
C ARG A 149 -11.49 -13.22 -0.02
N TYR A 150 -10.92 -12.09 0.40
CA TYR A 150 -10.86 -11.72 1.83
C TYR A 150 -12.23 -11.45 2.44
N ALA A 151 -13.11 -10.76 1.71
CA ALA A 151 -14.47 -10.48 2.17
C ALA A 151 -15.26 -11.77 2.42
N ARG A 152 -15.16 -12.76 1.51
CA ARG A 152 -15.81 -14.07 1.66
C ARG A 152 -15.23 -14.86 2.82
N ALA A 153 -13.90 -14.94 2.94
CA ALA A 153 -13.25 -15.65 4.03
C ALA A 153 -13.66 -15.10 5.40
N ALA A 154 -13.79 -13.78 5.53
CA ALA A 154 -14.25 -13.16 6.77
C ALA A 154 -15.74 -13.41 7.03
N ALA A 155 -16.59 -13.46 6.00
CA ALA A 155 -18.00 -13.80 6.16
C ALA A 155 -18.20 -15.24 6.64
N ASP A 156 -17.36 -16.16 6.17
CA ASP A 156 -17.38 -17.58 6.56
C ASP A 156 -16.79 -17.84 7.96
N ALA A 157 -16.05 -16.88 8.52
CA ALA A 157 -15.40 -16.97 9.83
C ALA A 157 -16.32 -16.56 11.01
N VAL A 158 -17.55 -16.11 10.72
CA VAL A 158 -18.56 -15.64 11.70
C VAL A 158 -19.68 -16.66 11.87
#